data_AF-A0A7V3RKW0-F1
#
_entry.id   AF-A0A7V3RKW0-F1
#
_cell.length_a   1.000
_cell.length_b   1.000
_cell.length_c   1.000
_cell.angle_alpha   90.00
_cell.angle_beta   90.00
_cell.angle_gamma   90.00
#
_symmetry.space_group_name_H-M   'P 1'
#
loop_
_entity.id
_entity.type
_entity.pdbx_description
1 polymer ?
#
loop_
_entity_poly.entity_id
_entity_poly.type
_entity_poly.pdbx_seq_one_letter_code
_entity_poly.pdbx_strand_id
1 'polypeptide(L)'
;MIRIERTRNGENTIVKDGSYLLSQYSPKRDIERYLSGVSLEENYFYILFGSTLGYMSDALIKRGIKKENILVYELEDLPLEYFLDSYQGISRFNNVFLMSGLIEQKIKEQKKPYVLCLESYKRAYAGEFEDFSIALKRVIQIAVENIKVSAFFSKVWFINFFRNLSLASRKENAFYWEKGKLQKFPALVVASGPSLDDCIIQIKENQKGFIIIAVLSAVPSLLWNGVKPDFIFLTDGGVFNKLLGYNIPEDIPVFASIYASSAFLSTINNPVIYYDFVEEIANPSFQLKYPSVTIDAGLFAKSISDKVIFAGFDLACSITKGSHCSKSVFMSFLERSNNRYNKPYSILTSFLKRDDLIAINENKTFSNQQFYMVKELSERLFNGCEYIEGGVSFNTLRVLKDFNFDNKKFLDRKEAIKNICYCFRRNEFFVNNIKKLLEIIAGKIKSREEIFLTNIFIREKMGNIDIEPLVEYYLKKIRRI
;
A
#
# COMPACT_ATOMS: atom_id res chain seq x y z
N MET A 1 -18.49 -21.44 26.45
CA MET A 1 -18.86 -22.65 25.68
C MET A 1 -20.03 -22.31 24.77
N ILE A 2 -19.82 -22.46 23.46
CA ILE A 2 -20.85 -22.29 22.43
C ILE A 2 -21.42 -23.64 22.01
N ARG A 3 -22.73 -23.72 21.79
CA ARG A 3 -23.39 -24.91 21.23
C ARG A 3 -24.58 -24.52 20.36
N ILE A 4 -24.92 -25.41 19.44
CA ILE A 4 -26.07 -25.25 18.54
C ILE A 4 -27.17 -26.20 18.99
N GLU A 5 -28.38 -25.68 19.12
CA GLU A 5 -29.56 -26.44 19.53
C GLU A 5 -30.67 -26.32 18.46
N ARG A 6 -31.58 -27.30 18.42
CA ARG A 6 -32.81 -27.21 17.61
C ARG A 6 -33.89 -26.48 18.40
N THR A 7 -34.53 -25.50 17.76
CA THR A 7 -35.66 -24.75 18.32
C THR A 7 -36.96 -25.53 18.18
N ARG A 8 -38.03 -25.05 18.83
CA ARG A 8 -39.35 -25.69 18.77
C ARG A 8 -39.96 -25.76 17.36
N ASN A 9 -39.55 -24.86 16.46
CA ASN A 9 -39.95 -24.86 15.05
C ASN A 9 -38.95 -25.59 14.13
N GLY A 10 -37.98 -26.32 14.70
CA GLY A 10 -36.99 -27.10 13.95
C GLY A 10 -35.83 -26.32 13.35
N GLU A 11 -35.72 -25.02 13.60
CA GLU A 11 -34.57 -24.20 13.20
C GLU A 11 -33.36 -24.41 14.14
N ASN A 12 -32.19 -23.93 13.76
CA ASN A 12 -31.02 -23.96 14.63
C ASN A 12 -30.95 -22.65 15.44
N THR A 13 -30.56 -22.73 16.70
CA THR A 13 -30.24 -21.57 17.54
C THR A 13 -28.85 -21.72 18.14
N ILE A 14 -28.25 -20.61 18.57
CA ILE A 14 -26.93 -20.58 19.20
C ILE A 14 -27.09 -20.26 20.68
N VAL A 15 -26.45 -21.06 21.52
CA VAL A 15 -26.34 -20.84 22.97
C VAL A 15 -24.88 -20.62 23.32
N LYS A 16 -24.58 -19.52 24.01
CA LYS A 16 -23.27 -19.22 24.58
C LYS A 16 -23.39 -19.10 26.09
N ASP A 17 -22.63 -19.90 26.83
CA ASP A 17 -22.56 -19.83 28.30
C ASP A 17 -23.94 -19.87 28.98
N GLY A 18 -24.84 -20.71 28.44
CA GLY A 18 -26.21 -20.86 28.92
C GLY A 18 -27.20 -19.78 28.45
N SER A 19 -26.72 -18.72 27.77
CA SER A 19 -27.54 -17.66 27.21
C SER A 19 -27.80 -17.85 25.72
N TYR A 20 -29.05 -17.64 25.29
CA TYR A 20 -29.44 -17.77 23.89
C TYR A 20 -29.08 -16.51 23.10
N LEU A 21 -28.32 -16.69 22.03
CA LEU A 21 -27.99 -15.60 21.10
C LEU A 21 -29.11 -15.34 20.08
N LEU A 22 -29.94 -16.35 19.81
CA LEU A 22 -31.14 -16.30 18.96
C LEU A 22 -32.30 -16.98 19.70
N SER A 23 -33.58 -16.65 19.45
CA SER A 23 -34.65 -17.26 20.25
C SER A 23 -34.72 -18.79 20.14
N GLN A 24 -35.24 -19.40 21.20
CA GLN A 24 -35.59 -20.82 21.28
C GLN A 24 -36.82 -21.19 20.43
N TYR A 25 -37.54 -20.20 19.91
CA TYR A 25 -38.84 -20.38 19.27
C TYR A 25 -38.77 -20.19 17.76
N SER A 26 -38.23 -19.06 17.28
CA SER A 26 -38.08 -18.77 15.86
C SER A 26 -36.98 -17.72 15.62
N PRO A 27 -35.72 -18.14 15.49
CA PRO A 27 -34.58 -17.28 15.17
C PRO A 27 -34.82 -16.36 13.98
N LYS A 28 -35.39 -16.88 12.88
CA LYS A 28 -35.67 -16.06 11.68
C LYS A 28 -36.65 -14.93 11.99
N ARG A 29 -37.70 -15.19 12.78
CA ARG A 29 -38.68 -14.15 13.14
C ARG A 29 -38.05 -13.04 13.99
N ASP A 30 -37.07 -13.35 14.84
CA ASP A 30 -36.34 -12.33 15.59
C ASP A 30 -35.51 -11.43 14.68
N ILE A 31 -34.84 -12.01 13.67
CA ILE A 31 -34.09 -11.26 12.66
C ILE A 31 -35.03 -10.34 11.88
N GLU A 32 -36.18 -10.86 11.44
CA GLU A 32 -37.19 -10.09 10.71
C GLU A 32 -37.69 -8.89 11.56
N ARG A 33 -37.97 -9.12 12.84
CA ARG A 33 -38.37 -8.06 13.79
C ARG A 33 -37.24 -7.05 14.04
N TYR A 34 -35.99 -7.50 14.10
CA TYR A 34 -34.85 -6.59 14.24
C TYR A 34 -34.73 -5.68 13.00
N LEU A 35 -34.78 -6.27 11.80
CA LEU A 35 -34.66 -5.53 10.55
C LEU A 35 -35.87 -4.63 10.25
N SER A 36 -37.06 -4.88 10.81
CA SER A 36 -38.20 -3.97 10.63
C SER A 36 -37.96 -2.56 11.20
N GLY A 37 -37.01 -2.41 12.14
CA GLY A 37 -36.59 -1.12 12.68
C GLY A 37 -35.40 -0.49 11.95
N VAL A 38 -34.89 -1.11 10.89
CA VAL A 38 -33.68 -0.68 10.18
C VAL A 38 -34.06 -0.20 8.77
N SER A 39 -33.66 1.02 8.41
CA SER A 39 -33.76 1.50 7.03
C SER A 39 -32.68 0.82 6.20
N LEU A 40 -33.08 -0.08 5.30
CA LEU A 40 -32.17 -0.76 4.40
C LEU A 40 -32.16 -0.05 3.04
N GLU A 41 -30.97 0.34 2.58
CA GLU A 41 -30.78 1.08 1.33
C GLU A 41 -29.60 0.48 0.54
N GLU A 42 -29.67 0.54 -0.78
CA GLU A 42 -28.63 -0.03 -1.67
C GLU A 42 -27.28 0.72 -1.59
N ASN A 43 -27.28 1.95 -1.08
CA ASN A 43 -26.10 2.77 -0.86
C ASN A 43 -25.31 2.37 0.41
N TYR A 44 -25.77 1.37 1.17
CA TYR A 44 -25.00 0.79 2.28
C TYR A 44 -24.32 -0.51 1.87
N PHE A 45 -23.26 -0.83 2.59
CA PHE A 45 -22.79 -2.21 2.77
C PHE A 45 -22.85 -2.55 4.25
N TYR A 46 -23.28 -3.77 4.54
CA TYR A 46 -23.63 -4.20 5.88
C TYR A 46 -22.50 -5.04 6.47
N ILE A 47 -22.09 -4.67 7.68
CA ILE A 47 -21.11 -5.41 8.47
C ILE A 47 -21.86 -6.07 9.62
N LEU A 48 -21.91 -7.40 9.61
CA LEU A 48 -22.61 -8.19 10.61
C LEU A 48 -21.63 -8.55 11.73
N PHE A 49 -21.94 -8.16 12.97
CA PHE A 49 -21.21 -8.66 14.14
C PHE A 49 -21.86 -9.96 14.61
N GLY A 50 -21.22 -11.08 14.27
CA GLY A 50 -21.75 -12.43 14.37
C GLY A 50 -22.55 -12.84 13.13
N SER A 51 -22.40 -14.09 12.70
CA SER A 51 -23.06 -14.58 11.49
C SER A 51 -24.54 -14.93 11.64
N THR A 52 -25.03 -15.15 12.87
CA THR A 52 -26.41 -15.57 13.16
C THR A 52 -26.82 -16.86 12.42
N LEU A 53 -25.90 -17.80 12.19
CA LEU A 53 -26.13 -19.01 11.36
C LEU A 53 -26.61 -18.69 9.92
N GLY A 54 -26.32 -17.49 9.43
CA GLY A 54 -26.77 -17.00 8.13
C GLY A 54 -28.19 -16.44 8.09
N TYR A 55 -28.93 -16.39 9.21
CA TYR A 55 -30.29 -15.84 9.21
C TYR A 55 -30.32 -14.34 8.87
N MET A 56 -29.43 -13.53 9.44
CA MET A 56 -29.34 -12.09 9.15
C MET A 56 -29.00 -11.84 7.67
N SER A 57 -27.99 -12.53 7.13
CA SER A 57 -27.63 -12.39 5.72
C SER A 57 -28.73 -12.86 4.78
N ASP A 58 -29.41 -13.96 5.09
CA ASP A 58 -30.55 -14.45 4.30
C ASP A 58 -31.68 -13.42 4.25
N ALA A 59 -31.99 -12.81 5.38
CA ALA A 59 -33.01 -11.77 5.50
C ALA A 59 -32.64 -10.49 4.74
N LEU A 60 -31.36 -10.10 4.71
CA LEU A 60 -30.86 -8.98 3.90
C LEU A 60 -30.96 -9.29 2.39
N ILE A 61 -30.56 -10.50 1.97
CA ILE A 61 -30.62 -10.93 0.56
C ILE A 61 -32.05 -10.94 0.05
N LYS A 62 -33.00 -11.47 0.84
CA LYS A 62 -34.44 -11.46 0.52
C LYS A 62 -35.01 -10.06 0.34
N ARG A 63 -34.37 -9.04 0.93
CA ARG A 63 -34.74 -7.62 0.80
C ARG A 63 -33.96 -6.90 -0.30
N GLY A 64 -33.24 -7.62 -1.15
CA GLY A 64 -32.54 -7.08 -2.31
C GLY A 64 -31.09 -6.68 -2.07
N ILE A 65 -30.55 -6.86 -0.86
CA ILE A 65 -29.14 -6.57 -0.60
C ILE A 65 -28.27 -7.65 -1.25
N LYS A 66 -27.42 -7.25 -2.19
CA LYS A 66 -26.50 -8.18 -2.87
C LYS A 66 -25.47 -8.77 -1.91
N LYS A 67 -25.13 -10.04 -2.09
CA LYS A 67 -24.17 -10.78 -1.23
C LYS A 67 -22.82 -10.07 -1.09
N GLU A 68 -22.31 -9.47 -2.17
CA GLU A 68 -21.05 -8.75 -2.16
C GLU A 68 -21.05 -7.48 -1.28
N ASN A 69 -22.22 -7.05 -0.78
CA ASN A 69 -22.36 -5.91 0.13
C ASN A 69 -22.59 -6.35 1.57
N ILE A 70 -22.39 -7.63 1.88
CA ILE A 70 -22.52 -8.19 3.23
C ILE A 70 -21.15 -8.72 3.64
N LEU A 71 -20.61 -8.20 4.73
CA LEU A 71 -19.38 -8.67 5.36
C LEU A 71 -19.71 -9.19 6.75
N VAL A 72 -19.16 -10.34 7.13
CA VAL A 72 -19.43 -10.95 8.44
C VAL A 72 -18.18 -10.97 9.29
N TYR A 73 -18.24 -10.35 10.46
CA TYR A 73 -17.27 -10.54 11.53
C TYR A 73 -17.74 -11.68 12.42
N GLU A 74 -17.10 -12.83 12.30
CA GLU A 74 -17.41 -14.03 13.07
C GLU A 74 -16.48 -14.17 14.28
N LEU A 75 -17.08 -14.44 15.43
CA LEU A 75 -16.41 -14.50 16.73
C LEU A 75 -15.92 -15.92 17.04
N GLU A 76 -16.61 -16.94 16.53
CA GLU A 76 -16.36 -18.34 16.82
C GLU A 76 -16.39 -19.16 15.52
N ASP A 77 -15.48 -20.13 15.37
CA ASP A 77 -15.47 -20.98 14.19
C ASP A 77 -16.57 -22.06 14.28
N LEU A 78 -17.73 -21.74 13.71
CA LEU A 78 -18.87 -22.65 13.61
C LEU A 78 -18.81 -23.49 12.32
N PRO A 79 -19.14 -24.80 12.37
CA PRO A 79 -19.20 -25.65 11.18
C PRO A 79 -20.21 -25.14 10.15
N LEU A 80 -19.82 -25.13 8.87
CA LEU A 80 -20.63 -24.57 7.78
C LEU A 80 -21.99 -25.26 7.60
N GLU A 81 -22.12 -26.54 8.00
CA GLU A 81 -23.38 -27.31 7.92
C GLU A 81 -24.53 -26.72 8.76
N TYR A 82 -24.22 -25.87 9.75
CA TYR A 82 -25.24 -25.21 10.56
C TYR A 82 -25.78 -23.93 9.96
N PHE A 83 -25.15 -23.44 8.89
CA PHE A 83 -25.53 -22.21 8.20
C PHE A 83 -26.56 -22.50 7.13
N LEU A 84 -27.37 -21.48 6.80
CA LEU A 84 -28.22 -21.54 5.62
C LEU A 84 -27.40 -21.59 4.33
N ASP A 85 -27.91 -22.28 3.30
CA ASP A 85 -27.26 -22.33 1.98
C ASP A 85 -27.02 -20.94 1.37
N SER A 86 -27.92 -19.98 1.65
CA SER A 86 -27.78 -18.59 1.19
C SER A 86 -26.54 -17.89 1.77
N TYR A 87 -25.97 -18.41 2.86
CA TYR A 87 -24.72 -17.94 3.45
C TYR A 87 -23.48 -18.25 2.58
N GLN A 88 -23.56 -19.26 1.70
CA GLN A 88 -22.45 -19.61 0.83
C GLN A 88 -22.08 -18.41 -0.07
N GLY A 89 -20.78 -18.11 -0.15
CA GLY A 89 -20.23 -17.00 -0.93
C GLY A 89 -20.19 -15.65 -0.21
N ILE A 90 -20.60 -15.56 1.06
CA ILE A 90 -20.45 -14.34 1.87
C ILE A 90 -19.06 -14.33 2.54
N SER A 91 -18.40 -13.18 2.48
CA SER A 91 -17.07 -13.00 3.08
C SER A 91 -17.13 -12.98 4.61
N ARG A 92 -16.41 -13.91 5.25
CA ARG A 92 -16.33 -14.08 6.71
C ARG A 92 -14.93 -13.75 7.21
N PHE A 93 -14.85 -13.00 8.30
CA PHE A 93 -13.61 -12.54 8.91
C PHE A 93 -13.66 -12.74 10.41
N ASN A 94 -12.56 -13.18 11.02
CA ASN A 94 -12.37 -13.20 12.47
C ASN A 94 -11.48 -12.05 12.95
N ASN A 95 -11.01 -11.21 12.03
CA ASN A 95 -10.15 -10.08 12.30
C ASN A 95 -10.56 -8.90 11.40
N VAL A 96 -10.89 -7.77 12.01
CA VAL A 96 -11.34 -6.55 11.31
C VAL A 96 -10.30 -6.04 10.31
N PHE A 97 -9.00 -6.22 10.58
CA PHE A 97 -7.94 -5.79 9.67
C PHE A 97 -7.98 -6.54 8.34
N LEU A 98 -8.48 -7.78 8.31
CA LEU A 98 -8.66 -8.55 7.08
C LEU A 98 -9.80 -7.99 6.21
N MET A 99 -10.71 -7.19 6.77
CA MET A 99 -11.80 -6.53 6.05
C MET A 99 -11.36 -5.25 5.34
N SER A 100 -10.17 -4.72 5.66
CA SER A 100 -9.71 -3.39 5.25
C SER A 100 -9.80 -3.13 3.74
N GLY A 101 -9.31 -4.05 2.92
CA GLY A 101 -9.36 -3.93 1.46
C GLY A 101 -10.79 -3.88 0.92
N LEU A 102 -11.69 -4.72 1.43
CA LEU A 102 -13.10 -4.71 1.02
C LEU A 102 -13.83 -3.46 1.50
N ILE A 103 -13.55 -2.98 2.72
CA ILE A 103 -14.12 -1.73 3.23
C ILE A 103 -13.70 -0.55 2.34
N GLU A 104 -12.40 -0.45 2.01
CA GLU A 104 -11.89 0.59 1.12
C GLU A 104 -12.56 0.54 -0.25
N GLN A 105 -12.67 -0.66 -0.84
CA GLN A 105 -13.36 -0.87 -2.11
C GLN A 105 -14.82 -0.40 -2.04
N LYS A 106 -15.57 -0.80 -1.00
CA LYS A 106 -16.98 -0.41 -0.83
C LYS A 106 -17.16 1.10 -0.68
N ILE A 107 -16.23 1.77 0.01
CA ILE A 107 -16.24 3.24 0.11
C ILE A 107 -15.95 3.88 -1.25
N LYS A 108 -15.03 3.34 -2.08
CA LYS A 108 -14.80 3.79 -3.47
C LYS A 108 -16.01 3.54 -4.40
N GLU A 109 -16.82 2.53 -4.08
CA GLU A 109 -18.14 2.28 -4.69
C GLU A 109 -19.23 3.28 -4.22
N GLN A 110 -18.87 4.27 -3.40
CA GLN A 110 -19.77 5.22 -2.72
C GLN A 110 -20.75 4.57 -1.72
N LYS A 111 -20.42 3.39 -1.20
CA LYS A 111 -21.24 2.72 -0.20
C LYS A 111 -20.83 3.12 1.21
N LYS A 112 -21.82 3.32 2.07
CA LYS A 112 -21.62 3.66 3.48
C LYS A 112 -21.59 2.38 4.32
N PRO A 113 -20.66 2.25 5.29
CA PRO A 113 -20.68 1.12 6.21
C PRO A 113 -21.89 1.22 7.14
N TYR A 114 -22.61 0.11 7.33
CA TYR A 114 -23.68 -0.02 8.32
C TYR A 114 -23.43 -1.26 9.17
N VAL A 115 -23.26 -1.09 10.49
CA VAL A 115 -23.03 -2.21 11.40
C VAL A 115 -24.37 -2.74 11.93
N LEU A 116 -24.60 -4.03 11.77
CA LEU A 116 -25.74 -4.74 12.37
C LEU A 116 -25.24 -5.68 13.45
N CYS A 117 -25.81 -5.55 14.65
CA CYS A 117 -25.48 -6.35 15.82
C CYS A 117 -26.75 -6.56 16.65
N LEU A 118 -27.09 -7.82 16.92
CA LEU A 118 -28.18 -8.16 17.82
C LEU A 118 -27.78 -7.86 19.27
N GLU A 119 -28.72 -7.37 20.08
CA GLU A 119 -28.45 -7.05 21.49
C GLU A 119 -28.03 -8.28 22.31
N SER A 120 -28.47 -9.47 21.92
CA SER A 120 -28.01 -10.74 22.50
C SER A 120 -26.53 -11.00 22.23
N TYR A 121 -26.05 -10.75 21.01
CA TYR A 121 -24.64 -10.84 20.66
C TYR A 121 -23.82 -9.76 21.36
N LYS A 122 -24.30 -8.51 21.33
CA LYS A 122 -23.62 -7.39 21.99
C LYS A 122 -23.42 -7.63 23.49
N ARG A 123 -24.42 -8.18 24.19
CA ARG A 123 -24.30 -8.53 25.61
C ARG A 123 -23.37 -9.73 25.85
N ALA A 124 -23.45 -10.75 25.00
CA ALA A 124 -22.67 -11.97 25.17
C ALA A 124 -21.17 -11.80 24.83
N TYR A 125 -20.84 -10.78 24.02
CA TYR A 125 -19.49 -10.47 23.54
C TYR A 125 -19.18 -8.99 23.74
N ALA A 126 -19.45 -8.45 24.94
CA ALA A 126 -19.36 -7.01 25.18
C ALA A 126 -17.95 -6.45 24.97
N GLY A 127 -16.92 -7.14 25.46
CA GLY A 127 -15.53 -6.73 25.28
C GLY A 127 -15.08 -6.85 23.82
N GLU A 128 -15.41 -7.96 23.17
CA GLU A 128 -15.07 -8.20 21.77
C GLU A 128 -15.81 -7.23 20.83
N PHE A 129 -17.03 -6.80 21.18
CA PHE A 129 -17.77 -5.78 20.44
C PHE A 129 -17.14 -4.39 20.59
N GLU A 130 -16.61 -4.05 21.77
CA GLU A 130 -15.87 -2.82 22.00
C GLU A 130 -14.57 -2.81 21.18
N ASP A 131 -13.78 -3.87 21.26
CA ASP A 131 -12.55 -4.06 20.48
C ASP A 131 -12.83 -4.00 18.96
N PHE A 132 -13.86 -4.70 18.51
CA PHE A 132 -14.34 -4.66 17.12
C PHE A 132 -14.69 -3.23 16.71
N SER A 133 -15.43 -2.50 17.54
CA SER A 133 -15.87 -1.14 17.23
C SER A 133 -14.70 -0.16 17.11
N ILE A 134 -13.70 -0.29 17.98
CA ILE A 134 -12.46 0.51 17.94
C ILE A 134 -11.67 0.18 16.67
N ALA A 135 -11.44 -1.11 16.41
CA ALA A 135 -10.70 -1.57 15.23
C ALA A 135 -11.39 -1.17 13.92
N LEU A 136 -12.72 -1.28 13.85
CA LEU A 136 -13.49 -0.94 12.66
C LEU A 136 -13.44 0.56 12.36
N LYS A 137 -13.59 1.42 13.38
CA LYS A 137 -13.42 2.87 13.22
C LYS A 137 -12.03 3.19 12.66
N ARG A 138 -10.99 2.55 13.17
CA ARG A 138 -9.61 2.73 12.70
C ARG A 138 -9.43 2.30 11.25
N VAL A 139 -9.95 1.14 10.87
CA VAL A 139 -9.91 0.65 9.48
C VAL A 139 -10.65 1.58 8.52
N ILE A 140 -11.83 2.09 8.90
CA ILE A 140 -12.58 3.05 8.08
C ILE A 140 -11.80 4.37 7.92
N GLN A 141 -11.21 4.90 8.99
CA GLN A 141 -10.39 6.12 8.92
C GLN A 141 -9.21 5.94 7.96
N ILE A 142 -8.50 4.82 8.07
CA ILE A 142 -7.38 4.47 7.19
C ILE A 142 -7.84 4.40 5.73
N ALA A 143 -8.94 3.69 5.46
CA ALA A 143 -9.49 3.56 4.11
C ALA A 143 -9.83 4.93 3.52
N VAL A 144 -10.44 5.83 4.30
CA VAL A 144 -10.75 7.20 3.87
C VAL A 144 -9.48 7.99 3.55
N GLU A 145 -8.43 7.92 4.39
CA GLU A 145 -7.16 8.59 4.12
C GLU A 145 -6.47 8.06 2.86
N ASN A 146 -6.45 6.73 2.65
CA ASN A 146 -5.92 6.12 1.43
C ASN A 146 -6.69 6.61 0.19
N ILE A 147 -8.02 6.64 0.26
CA ILE A 147 -8.87 7.12 -0.83
C ILE A 147 -8.57 8.58 -1.17
N LYS A 148 -8.34 9.45 -0.17
CA LYS A 148 -7.93 10.85 -0.41
C LYS A 148 -6.61 10.93 -1.18
N VAL A 149 -5.61 10.15 -0.77
CA VAL A 149 -4.31 10.08 -1.46
C VAL A 149 -4.48 9.58 -2.89
N SER A 150 -5.20 8.47 -3.08
CA SER A 150 -5.50 7.93 -4.41
C SER A 150 -6.25 8.95 -5.27
N ALA A 151 -7.26 9.63 -4.74
CA ALA A 151 -8.02 10.64 -5.47
C ALA A 151 -7.17 11.85 -5.88
N PHE A 152 -6.13 12.18 -5.11
CA PHE A 152 -5.20 13.25 -5.45
C PHE A 152 -4.22 12.84 -6.56
N PHE A 153 -3.64 11.63 -6.47
CA PHE A 153 -2.58 11.18 -7.38
C PHE A 153 -3.06 10.36 -8.58
N SER A 154 -4.28 9.83 -8.60
CA SER A 154 -4.77 8.90 -9.63
C SER A 154 -4.58 9.44 -11.05
N LYS A 155 -4.91 10.70 -11.30
CA LYS A 155 -4.71 11.34 -12.61
C LYS A 155 -3.24 11.49 -12.97
N VAL A 156 -2.38 11.74 -11.98
CA VAL A 156 -0.93 11.84 -12.18
C VAL A 156 -0.38 10.47 -12.59
N TRP A 157 -0.72 9.41 -11.87
CA TRP A 157 -0.34 8.04 -12.21
C TRP A 157 -0.88 7.63 -13.58
N PHE A 158 -2.14 7.95 -13.87
CA PHE A 158 -2.76 7.66 -15.16
C PHE A 158 -2.04 8.34 -16.33
N ILE A 159 -1.70 9.64 -16.19
CA ILE A 159 -0.94 10.36 -17.22
C ILE A 159 0.49 9.82 -17.34
N ASN A 160 1.13 9.53 -16.22
CA ASN A 160 2.49 8.98 -16.20
C ASN A 160 2.54 7.61 -16.86
N PHE A 161 1.57 6.73 -16.62
CA PHE A 161 1.45 5.42 -17.25
C PHE A 161 1.60 5.52 -18.78
N PHE A 162 0.78 6.36 -19.40
CA PHE A 162 0.80 6.55 -20.85
C PHE A 162 2.09 7.18 -21.37
N ARG A 163 2.64 8.15 -20.64
CA ARG A 163 3.91 8.79 -21.01
C ARG A 163 5.07 7.81 -20.89
N ASN A 164 5.08 7.00 -19.84
CA ASN A 164 6.12 6.02 -19.59
C ASN A 164 6.00 4.84 -20.56
N LEU A 165 4.80 4.44 -20.97
CA LEU A 165 4.59 3.54 -22.11
C LEU A 165 5.24 4.08 -23.39
N SER A 166 5.02 5.37 -23.69
CA SER A 166 5.61 6.04 -24.85
C SER A 166 7.13 6.16 -24.73
N LEU A 167 7.66 6.43 -23.52
CA LEU A 167 9.09 6.46 -23.26
C LEU A 167 9.71 5.06 -23.41
N ALA A 168 9.07 4.03 -22.86
CA ALA A 168 9.53 2.65 -22.91
C ALA A 168 9.64 2.12 -24.36
N SER A 169 8.81 2.62 -25.28
CA SER A 169 8.88 2.21 -26.68
C SER A 169 9.94 2.95 -27.50
N ARG A 170 10.26 4.18 -27.13
CA ARG A 170 11.15 5.06 -27.92
C ARG A 170 12.58 5.09 -27.40
N LYS A 171 12.79 4.96 -26.09
CA LYS A 171 14.12 5.00 -25.49
C LYS A 171 14.80 3.64 -25.61
N GLU A 172 15.98 3.60 -26.23
CA GLU A 172 16.78 2.36 -26.37
C GLU A 172 17.26 1.81 -25.03
N ASN A 173 17.51 2.71 -24.07
CA ASN A 173 17.92 2.38 -22.71
C ASN A 173 16.75 2.11 -21.75
N ALA A 174 15.55 1.84 -22.28
CA ALA A 174 14.40 1.42 -21.49
C ALA A 174 14.21 -0.11 -21.54
N PHE A 175 14.05 -0.70 -20.36
CA PHE A 175 13.94 -2.13 -20.12
C PHE A 175 12.79 -2.42 -19.15
N TYR A 176 12.46 -3.70 -19.00
CA TYR A 176 11.66 -4.20 -17.90
C TYR A 176 12.43 -5.29 -17.15
N TRP A 177 12.05 -5.48 -15.89
CA TRP A 177 12.62 -6.51 -15.04
C TRP A 177 11.90 -7.84 -15.26
N GLU A 178 12.62 -8.83 -15.78
CA GLU A 178 12.20 -10.23 -15.68
C GLU A 178 12.82 -10.79 -14.39
N LYS A 179 12.00 -11.32 -13.47
CA LYS A 179 12.48 -11.78 -12.17
C LYS A 179 13.65 -12.76 -12.34
N GLY A 180 14.83 -12.31 -11.91
CA GLY A 180 16.08 -13.07 -12.03
C GLY A 180 16.23 -14.18 -10.99
N LYS A 181 17.37 -14.89 -11.07
CA LYS A 181 17.79 -15.87 -10.06
C LYS A 181 18.45 -15.17 -8.87
N LEU A 182 18.15 -15.65 -7.65
CA LEU A 182 18.77 -15.23 -6.40
C LEU A 182 20.30 -15.21 -6.52
N GLN A 183 20.91 -14.07 -6.20
CA GLN A 183 22.35 -13.94 -6.03
C GLN A 183 22.68 -14.18 -4.54
N LYS A 184 23.72 -14.96 -4.26
CA LYS A 184 24.25 -15.13 -2.89
C LYS A 184 25.17 -13.95 -2.55
N PHE A 185 24.62 -12.74 -2.54
CA PHE A 185 25.35 -11.50 -2.21
C PHE A 185 24.44 -10.57 -1.39
N PRO A 186 24.90 -9.97 -0.26
CA PRO A 186 24.06 -9.11 0.56
C PRO A 186 23.56 -7.87 -0.19
N ALA A 187 22.34 -7.42 0.12
CA ALA A 187 21.75 -6.21 -0.43
C ALA A 187 21.40 -5.21 0.68
N LEU A 188 21.82 -3.97 0.51
CA LEU A 188 21.51 -2.83 1.39
C LEU A 188 20.49 -1.93 0.70
N VAL A 189 19.29 -1.85 1.26
CA VAL A 189 18.26 -0.91 0.85
C VAL A 189 18.40 0.36 1.66
N VAL A 190 18.69 1.47 0.99
CA VAL A 190 18.91 2.77 1.61
C VAL A 190 17.70 3.68 1.36
N ALA A 191 16.98 3.97 2.44
CA ALA A 191 15.92 4.95 2.51
C ALA A 191 16.44 6.32 3.00
N SER A 192 15.62 7.36 2.89
CA SER A 192 16.03 8.75 3.15
C SER A 192 15.75 9.25 4.57
N GLY A 193 15.46 8.38 5.53
CA GLY A 193 15.18 8.77 6.92
C GLY A 193 16.40 9.37 7.63
N PRO A 194 16.19 10.19 8.68
CA PRO A 194 17.25 10.87 9.43
C PRO A 194 18.34 9.96 10.02
N SER A 195 18.06 8.69 10.31
CA SER A 195 19.06 7.75 10.85
C SER A 195 20.12 7.33 9.83
N LEU A 196 19.93 7.60 8.54
CA LEU A 196 20.96 7.36 7.54
C LEU A 196 22.25 8.11 7.88
N ASP A 197 22.15 9.31 8.46
CA ASP A 197 23.31 10.10 8.88
C ASP A 197 24.18 9.37 9.91
N ASP A 198 23.58 8.52 10.75
CA ASP A 198 24.28 7.80 11.83
C ASP A 198 25.09 6.60 11.32
N CYS A 199 24.77 6.12 10.11
CA CYS A 199 25.38 4.91 9.55
C CYS A 199 26.10 5.13 8.20
N ILE A 200 26.06 6.34 7.63
CA ILE A 200 26.58 6.59 6.28
C ILE A 200 28.10 6.38 6.16
N ILE A 201 28.85 6.61 7.24
CA ILE A 201 30.31 6.39 7.28
C ILE A 201 30.61 4.89 7.23
N GLN A 202 29.91 4.09 8.02
CA GLN A 202 30.03 2.64 8.04
C GLN A 202 29.62 2.04 6.69
N ILE A 203 28.58 2.59 6.05
CA ILE A 203 28.17 2.21 4.69
C ILE A 203 29.31 2.49 3.70
N LYS A 204 29.93 3.67 3.77
CA LYS A 204 31.05 4.05 2.89
C LYS A 204 32.24 3.11 3.03
N GLU A 205 32.63 2.78 4.26
CA GLU A 205 33.77 1.90 4.55
C GLU A 205 33.51 0.46 4.06
N ASN A 206 32.25 0.01 4.08
CA ASN A 206 31.86 -1.35 3.74
C ASN A 206 31.17 -1.49 2.37
N GLN A 207 31.15 -0.45 1.55
CA GLN A 207 30.36 -0.37 0.29
C GLN A 207 30.66 -1.49 -0.73
N LYS A 208 31.78 -2.22 -0.59
CA LYS A 208 32.13 -3.36 -1.44
C LYS A 208 31.50 -4.69 -1.00
N GLY A 209 30.94 -4.75 0.21
CA GLY A 209 30.38 -5.97 0.82
C GLY A 209 28.88 -6.18 0.57
N PHE A 210 28.20 -5.24 -0.07
CA PHE A 210 26.77 -5.32 -0.39
C PHE A 210 26.43 -4.59 -1.70
N ILE A 211 25.32 -4.98 -2.32
CA ILE A 211 24.68 -4.25 -3.41
C ILE A 211 23.87 -3.12 -2.80
N ILE A 212 24.10 -1.88 -3.22
CA ILE A 212 23.43 -0.69 -2.67
C ILE A 212 22.24 -0.31 -3.54
N ILE A 213 21.04 -0.44 -2.99
CA ILE A 213 19.78 -0.07 -3.63
C ILE A 213 19.25 1.17 -2.92
N ALA A 214 19.31 2.32 -3.56
CA ALA A 214 18.88 3.59 -2.96
C ALA A 214 17.52 4.03 -3.48
N VAL A 215 16.62 4.46 -2.60
CA VAL A 215 15.47 5.26 -3.05
C VAL A 215 15.95 6.62 -3.54
N LEU A 216 15.28 7.21 -4.54
CA LEU A 216 15.74 8.44 -5.19
C LEU A 216 16.05 9.58 -4.21
N SER A 217 15.25 9.75 -3.16
CA SER A 217 15.42 10.78 -2.13
C SER A 217 16.69 10.62 -1.28
N ALA A 218 17.27 9.42 -1.19
CA ALA A 218 18.50 9.16 -0.44
C ALA A 218 19.77 9.43 -1.28
N VAL A 219 19.66 9.42 -2.62
CA VAL A 219 20.79 9.53 -3.54
C VAL A 219 21.67 10.77 -3.30
N PRO A 220 21.12 11.99 -3.09
CA PRO A 220 21.94 13.17 -2.83
C PRO A 220 22.83 13.02 -1.59
N SER A 221 22.31 12.46 -0.49
CA SER A 221 23.07 12.26 0.75
C SER A 221 24.16 11.20 0.58
N LEU A 222 23.84 10.10 -0.11
CA LEU A 222 24.82 9.06 -0.45
C LEU A 222 25.99 9.63 -1.26
N LEU A 223 25.70 10.31 -2.36
CA LEU A 223 26.73 10.87 -3.24
C LEU A 223 27.58 11.93 -2.53
N TRP A 224 26.96 12.79 -1.71
CA TRP A 224 27.67 13.78 -0.90
C TRP A 224 28.73 13.15 0.01
N ASN A 225 28.43 11.98 0.57
CA ASN A 225 29.32 11.26 1.47
C ASN A 225 30.30 10.32 0.74
N GLY A 226 30.27 10.27 -0.60
CA GLY A 226 31.11 9.40 -1.41
C GLY A 226 30.66 7.94 -1.43
N VAL A 227 29.35 7.70 -1.26
CA VAL A 227 28.70 6.40 -1.43
C VAL A 227 27.97 6.40 -2.76
N LYS A 228 28.34 5.48 -3.66
CA LYS A 228 27.70 5.34 -4.97
C LYS A 228 26.69 4.17 -4.93
N PRO A 229 25.38 4.42 -5.19
CA PRO A 229 24.42 3.32 -5.29
C PRO A 229 24.64 2.49 -6.56
N ASP A 230 24.25 1.22 -6.51
CA ASP A 230 24.26 0.32 -7.67
C ASP A 230 22.94 0.39 -8.44
N PHE A 231 21.83 0.62 -7.73
CA PHE A 231 20.50 0.78 -8.32
C PHE A 231 19.75 1.91 -7.62
N ILE A 232 18.96 2.67 -8.38
CA ILE A 232 18.09 3.73 -7.85
C ILE A 232 16.63 3.32 -8.03
N PHE A 233 15.80 3.48 -7.00
CA PHE A 233 14.38 3.19 -7.03
C PHE A 233 13.52 4.47 -7.07
N LEU A 234 12.55 4.46 -7.98
CA LEU A 234 11.56 5.51 -8.17
C LEU A 234 10.16 4.90 -8.37
N THR A 235 9.23 5.19 -7.48
CA THR A 235 7.86 4.66 -7.57
C THR A 235 6.84 5.76 -7.75
N ASP A 236 6.97 6.89 -7.04
CA ASP A 236 5.94 7.91 -7.03
C ASP A 236 5.90 8.79 -8.29
N GLY A 237 4.72 9.30 -8.58
CA GLY A 237 4.44 10.09 -9.79
C GLY A 237 4.82 11.57 -9.69
N GLY A 238 5.37 12.02 -8.56
CA GLY A 238 5.54 13.44 -8.24
C GLY A 238 6.55 14.16 -9.14
N VAL A 239 6.24 15.39 -9.52
CA VAL A 239 7.16 16.24 -10.32
C VAL A 239 8.42 16.65 -9.54
N PHE A 240 8.36 16.62 -8.21
CA PHE A 240 9.49 16.94 -7.33
C PHE A 240 10.68 15.99 -7.52
N ASN A 241 10.44 14.77 -8.02
CA ASN A 241 11.51 13.81 -8.35
C ASN A 241 12.56 14.35 -9.31
N LYS A 242 12.19 15.31 -10.19
CA LYS A 242 13.15 15.98 -11.07
C LYS A 242 14.23 16.75 -10.28
N LEU A 243 13.87 17.32 -9.14
CA LEU A 243 14.81 18.02 -8.27
C LEU A 243 15.64 17.03 -7.44
N LEU A 244 15.04 15.94 -6.97
CA LEU A 244 15.74 14.90 -6.22
C LEU A 244 16.85 14.26 -7.05
N GLY A 245 16.60 14.04 -8.34
CA GLY A 245 17.52 13.36 -9.25
C GLY A 245 18.41 14.24 -10.12
N TYR A 246 18.59 15.53 -9.81
CA TYR A 246 19.26 16.49 -10.72
C TYR A 246 20.69 16.11 -11.12
N ASN A 247 21.43 15.38 -10.27
CA ASN A 247 22.83 15.00 -10.51
C ASN A 247 23.07 13.50 -10.27
N ILE A 248 22.11 12.64 -10.64
CA ILE A 248 22.36 11.20 -10.55
C ILE A 248 23.41 10.77 -11.59
N PRO A 249 24.40 9.93 -11.23
CA PRO A 249 25.35 9.39 -12.21
C PRO A 249 24.62 8.61 -13.31
N GLU A 250 24.91 8.91 -14.57
CA GLU A 250 24.19 8.35 -15.73
C GLU A 250 24.36 6.83 -15.89
N ASP A 251 25.43 6.25 -15.31
CA ASP A 251 25.72 4.82 -15.39
C ASP A 251 24.90 3.95 -14.43
N ILE A 252 24.17 4.57 -13.49
CA ILE A 252 23.39 3.85 -12.48
C ILE A 252 21.98 3.55 -13.03
N PRO A 253 21.56 2.28 -13.09
CA PRO A 253 20.20 1.94 -13.53
C PRO A 253 19.12 2.45 -12.56
N VAL A 254 18.05 3.01 -13.13
CA VAL A 254 16.88 3.51 -12.40
C VAL A 254 15.72 2.51 -12.56
N PHE A 255 15.41 1.81 -11.48
CA PHE A 255 14.21 0.99 -11.35
C PHE A 255 13.00 1.89 -11.11
N ALA A 256 12.07 1.90 -12.05
CA ALA A 256 10.91 2.76 -12.04
C ALA A 256 9.61 1.95 -12.05
N SER A 257 8.59 2.41 -11.33
CA SER A 257 7.22 1.97 -11.63
C SER A 257 6.80 2.53 -13.00
N ILE A 258 5.94 1.84 -13.73
CA ILE A 258 5.30 2.41 -14.92
C ILE A 258 4.45 3.66 -14.58
N TYR A 259 4.06 3.84 -13.33
CA TYR A 259 3.33 5.02 -12.82
C TYR A 259 4.22 6.15 -12.30
N ALA A 260 5.55 5.92 -12.25
CA ALA A 260 6.53 6.86 -11.74
C ALA A 260 6.58 8.17 -12.53
N SER A 261 7.21 9.19 -11.94
CA SER A 261 7.31 10.54 -12.52
C SER A 261 7.88 10.55 -13.94
N SER A 262 6.99 10.65 -14.94
CA SER A 262 7.39 10.71 -16.36
C SER A 262 8.20 11.97 -16.66
N ALA A 263 8.01 13.02 -15.86
CA ALA A 263 8.72 14.29 -15.99
C ALA A 263 10.20 14.19 -15.61
N PHE A 264 10.55 13.24 -14.74
CA PHE A 264 11.94 12.94 -14.40
C PHE A 264 12.51 11.89 -15.37
N LEU A 265 11.77 10.80 -15.62
CA LEU A 265 12.22 9.72 -16.52
C LEU A 265 12.48 10.20 -17.96
N SER A 266 11.76 11.23 -18.42
CA SER A 266 12.02 11.81 -19.74
C SER A 266 13.36 12.55 -19.82
N THR A 267 13.87 13.08 -18.70
CA THR A 267 15.06 13.95 -18.67
C THR A 267 16.38 13.22 -18.42
N ILE A 268 16.33 11.96 -17.99
CA ILE A 268 17.54 11.19 -17.67
C ILE A 268 18.00 10.32 -18.85
N ASN A 269 19.32 10.10 -18.92
CA ASN A 269 19.98 9.20 -19.87
C ASN A 269 20.32 7.83 -19.24
N ASN A 270 20.03 7.66 -17.95
CA ASN A 270 20.22 6.39 -17.25
C ASN A 270 19.42 5.25 -17.90
N PRO A 271 19.91 3.99 -17.81
CA PRO A 271 19.06 2.83 -18.05
C PRO A 271 17.83 2.87 -17.15
N VAL A 272 16.63 2.76 -17.74
CA VAL A 272 15.35 2.75 -16.99
C VAL A 272 14.79 1.34 -17.02
N ILE A 273 14.50 0.76 -15.85
CA ILE A 273 13.96 -0.60 -15.71
C ILE A 273 12.57 -0.50 -15.08
N TYR A 274 11.53 -0.75 -15.87
CA TYR A 274 10.17 -0.79 -15.37
C TYR A 274 9.90 -2.10 -14.63
N TYR A 275 9.78 -2.05 -13.30
CA TYR A 275 9.78 -3.25 -12.46
C TYR A 275 8.41 -3.93 -12.32
N ASP A 276 7.33 -3.18 -12.49
CA ASP A 276 5.94 -3.63 -12.45
C ASP A 276 5.32 -3.77 -13.85
N PHE A 277 6.12 -3.55 -14.89
CA PHE A 277 5.68 -3.48 -16.27
C PHE A 277 4.82 -4.67 -16.69
N VAL A 278 5.32 -5.90 -16.52
CA VAL A 278 4.63 -7.10 -17.00
C VAL A 278 3.25 -7.25 -16.36
N GLU A 279 3.14 -6.98 -15.05
CA GLU A 279 1.88 -7.03 -14.30
C GLU A 279 0.91 -5.95 -14.78
N GLU A 280 1.39 -4.70 -14.83
CA GLU A 280 0.57 -3.53 -15.14
C GLU A 280 0.20 -3.40 -16.62
N ILE A 281 0.94 -4.03 -17.52
CA ILE A 281 0.55 -4.15 -18.93
C ILE A 281 -0.57 -5.18 -19.10
N ALA A 282 -0.49 -6.31 -18.40
CA ALA A 282 -1.47 -7.39 -18.53
C ALA A 282 -2.83 -6.98 -17.95
N ASN A 283 -2.82 -6.30 -16.80
CA ASN A 283 -4.02 -5.82 -16.14
C ASN A 283 -3.74 -4.48 -15.40
N PRO A 284 -3.85 -3.33 -16.09
CA PRO A 284 -3.52 -2.03 -15.50
C PRO A 284 -4.40 -1.70 -14.29
N SER A 285 -3.77 -1.50 -13.13
CA SER A 285 -4.44 -1.11 -11.88
C SER A 285 -4.66 0.41 -11.77
N PHE A 286 -3.80 1.19 -12.45
CA PHE A 286 -3.68 2.65 -12.38
C PHE A 286 -3.41 3.20 -10.98
N GLN A 287 -2.86 2.37 -10.09
CA GLN A 287 -2.54 2.72 -8.72
C GLN A 287 -1.18 2.13 -8.34
N LEU A 288 -0.52 2.78 -7.39
CA LEU A 288 0.67 2.19 -6.77
C LEU A 288 0.26 1.04 -5.86
N LYS A 289 1.00 -0.07 -5.96
CA LYS A 289 0.74 -1.28 -5.18
C LYS A 289 1.09 -1.13 -3.71
N TYR A 290 2.16 -0.38 -3.41
CA TYR A 290 2.67 -0.20 -2.05
C TYR A 290 2.78 1.27 -1.67
N PRO A 291 2.62 1.59 -0.37
CA PRO A 291 2.60 2.98 0.12
C PRO A 291 3.99 3.62 0.26
N SER A 292 5.08 2.88 0.02
CA SER A 292 6.44 3.37 0.19
C SER A 292 7.39 2.79 -0.85
N VAL A 293 8.19 3.65 -1.50
CA VAL A 293 9.27 3.27 -2.42
C VAL A 293 10.26 2.29 -1.77
N THR A 294 10.44 2.39 -0.45
CA THR A 294 11.35 1.50 0.29
C THR A 294 10.83 0.06 0.30
N ILE A 295 9.51 -0.14 0.26
CA ILE A 295 8.91 -1.48 0.16
C ILE A 295 9.19 -2.06 -1.23
N ASP A 296 8.99 -1.30 -2.31
CA ASP A 296 9.31 -1.76 -3.67
C ASP A 296 10.79 -2.15 -3.80
N ALA A 297 11.69 -1.30 -3.28
CA ALA A 297 13.13 -1.56 -3.25
C ALA A 297 13.48 -2.80 -2.41
N GLY A 298 12.84 -2.99 -1.26
CA GLY A 298 13.00 -4.16 -0.40
C GLY A 298 12.52 -5.46 -1.06
N LEU A 299 11.41 -5.42 -1.79
CA LEU A 299 10.90 -6.58 -2.53
C LEU A 299 11.84 -6.96 -3.67
N PHE A 300 12.38 -5.98 -4.38
CA PHE A 300 13.44 -6.21 -5.36
C PHE A 300 14.68 -6.81 -4.69
N ALA A 301 15.15 -6.25 -3.56
CA ALA A 301 16.29 -6.78 -2.81
C ALA A 301 16.08 -8.25 -2.41
N LYS A 302 14.89 -8.63 -1.91
CA LYS A 302 14.55 -10.02 -1.59
C LYS A 302 14.51 -10.94 -2.81
N SER A 303 14.27 -10.41 -4.00
CA SER A 303 14.28 -11.20 -5.23
C SER A 303 15.70 -11.52 -5.70
N ILE A 304 16.70 -10.74 -5.28
CA ILE A 304 18.09 -10.88 -5.71
C ILE A 304 19.05 -11.31 -4.60
N SER A 305 18.65 -11.26 -3.33
CA SER A 305 19.52 -11.51 -2.18
C SER A 305 18.80 -12.28 -1.07
N ASP A 306 19.54 -13.17 -0.41
CA ASP A 306 19.14 -13.87 0.81
C ASP A 306 19.40 -13.06 2.08
N LYS A 307 20.30 -12.07 2.03
CA LYS A 307 20.61 -11.17 3.13
C LYS A 307 20.29 -9.72 2.76
N VAL A 308 19.08 -9.28 3.14
CA VAL A 308 18.60 -7.91 2.92
C VAL A 308 18.69 -7.09 4.19
N ILE A 309 19.23 -5.87 4.08
CA ILE A 309 19.46 -4.93 5.16
C ILE A 309 18.81 -3.60 4.81
N PHE A 310 18.11 -2.97 5.76
CA PHE A 310 17.55 -1.63 5.59
C PHE A 310 18.34 -0.58 6.37
N ALA A 311 18.62 0.56 5.73
CA ALA A 311 19.23 1.75 6.32
C ALA A 311 18.33 2.98 6.10
N GLY A 312 18.21 3.87 7.09
CA GLY A 312 17.38 5.07 6.97
C GLY A 312 15.88 4.80 6.85
N PHE A 313 15.41 3.59 7.21
CA PHE A 313 14.01 3.19 7.09
C PHE A 313 13.22 3.50 8.37
N ASP A 314 13.18 4.78 8.71
CA ASP A 314 12.78 5.23 10.05
C ASP A 314 11.27 5.23 10.29
N LEU A 315 10.48 5.50 9.24
CA LEU A 315 9.03 5.70 9.36
C LEU A 315 8.66 6.68 10.49
N ALA A 316 9.47 7.71 10.66
CA ALA A 316 9.38 8.66 11.75
C ALA A 316 10.04 10.00 11.40
N CYS A 317 9.73 11.02 12.18
CA CYS A 317 10.29 12.36 12.10
C CYS A 317 10.97 12.71 13.42
N SER A 318 12.23 13.12 13.37
CA SER A 318 13.00 13.59 14.52
C SER A 318 12.80 15.09 14.71
N ILE A 319 12.65 15.56 15.97
CA ILE A 319 12.65 17.00 16.27
C ILE A 319 13.97 17.65 15.85
N THR A 320 15.09 16.96 16.09
CA THR A 320 16.43 17.54 15.90
C THR A 320 16.94 17.36 14.48
N LYS A 321 16.63 16.23 13.84
CA LYS A 321 17.12 15.89 12.49
C LYS A 321 16.08 16.11 11.39
N GLY A 322 14.81 16.29 11.75
CA GLY A 322 13.69 16.41 10.80
C GLY A 322 13.21 15.06 10.27
N SER A 323 12.57 15.09 9.10
CA SER A 323 11.94 13.92 8.47
C SER A 323 12.84 13.17 7.49
N HIS A 324 13.99 13.74 7.13
CA HIS A 324 14.92 13.18 6.15
C HIS A 324 16.37 13.34 6.64
N CYS A 325 17.27 12.51 6.11
CA CYS A 325 18.71 12.65 6.31
C CYS A 325 19.24 14.03 5.91
N SER A 326 20.36 14.39 6.53
CA SER A 326 21.14 15.57 6.20
C SER A 326 21.56 15.54 4.73
N LYS A 327 21.74 16.73 4.14
CA LYS A 327 22.10 16.91 2.72
C LYS A 327 21.09 16.32 1.72
N SER A 328 19.89 15.94 2.15
CA SER A 328 18.77 15.72 1.23
C SER A 328 18.35 17.03 0.56
N VAL A 329 17.79 16.93 -0.66
CA VAL A 329 17.25 18.09 -1.38
C VAL A 329 16.17 18.80 -0.54
N PHE A 330 15.36 18.03 0.20
CA PHE A 330 14.33 18.58 1.08
C PHE A 330 14.92 19.49 2.17
N MET A 331 15.98 19.04 2.86
CA MET A 331 16.66 19.85 3.86
C MET A 331 17.36 21.07 3.26
N SER A 332 17.92 20.94 2.05
CA SER A 332 18.52 22.07 1.33
C SER A 332 17.48 23.14 0.96
N PHE A 333 16.25 22.75 0.60
CA PHE A 333 15.15 23.68 0.37
C PHE A 333 14.70 24.36 1.67
N LEU A 334 14.58 23.61 2.76
CA LEU A 334 14.24 24.15 4.08
C LEU A 334 15.24 25.22 4.52
N GLU A 335 16.54 24.93 4.43
CA GLU A 335 17.62 25.86 4.76
C GLU A 335 17.56 27.13 3.90
N ARG A 336 17.32 27.01 2.59
CA ARG A 336 17.21 28.15 1.67
C ARG A 336 15.94 28.99 1.85
N SER A 337 14.86 28.37 2.32
CA SER A 337 13.59 29.04 2.60
C SER A 337 13.59 29.82 3.92
N ASN A 338 14.72 29.79 4.66
CA ASN A 338 14.88 30.47 5.93
C ASN A 338 14.91 32.00 5.75
N ASN A 339 13.90 32.68 6.28
CA ASN A 339 13.86 34.13 6.38
C ASN A 339 13.05 34.57 7.60
N ARG A 340 13.03 35.88 7.87
CA ARG A 340 12.48 36.47 9.12
C ARG A 340 11.03 36.04 9.42
N TYR A 341 10.25 35.69 8.40
CA TYR A 341 8.86 35.25 8.49
C TYR A 341 8.65 33.73 8.37
N ASN A 342 9.57 33.01 7.71
CA ASN A 342 9.54 31.56 7.56
C ASN A 342 10.84 30.95 8.09
N LYS A 343 10.83 30.53 9.35
CA LYS A 343 11.92 29.71 9.88
C LYS A 343 11.72 28.25 9.39
N PRO A 344 12.79 27.46 9.14
CA PRO A 344 12.71 26.02 8.85
C PRO A 344 11.87 25.24 9.85
N TYR A 345 11.78 25.76 11.09
CA TYR A 345 10.87 25.30 12.11
C TYR A 345 9.40 25.32 11.71
N SER A 346 8.92 26.06 10.71
CA SER A 346 7.49 26.13 10.36
C SER A 346 6.93 24.80 9.85
N ILE A 347 7.72 24.03 9.09
CA ILE A 347 7.31 22.71 8.59
C ILE A 347 7.38 21.67 9.71
N LEU A 348 8.44 21.68 10.53
CA LEU A 348 8.53 20.85 11.73
C LEU A 348 7.42 21.18 12.73
N THR A 349 7.11 22.47 12.94
CA THR A 349 6.02 22.95 13.82
C THR A 349 4.67 22.54 13.27
N SER A 350 4.46 22.61 11.95
CA SER A 350 3.23 22.13 11.31
C SER A 350 3.04 20.63 11.53
N PHE A 351 4.12 19.84 11.37
CA PHE A 351 4.10 18.42 11.67
C PHE A 351 3.82 18.14 13.15
N LEU A 352 4.50 18.84 14.07
CA LEU A 352 4.33 18.71 15.53
C LEU A 352 2.96 19.19 16.05
N LYS A 353 2.21 19.96 15.25
CA LYS A 353 0.85 20.40 15.56
C LYS A 353 -0.23 19.39 15.16
N ARG A 354 0.15 18.27 14.55
CA ARG A 354 -0.83 17.27 14.17
C ARG A 354 -1.28 16.48 15.39
N ASP A 355 -2.59 16.25 15.48
CA ASP A 355 -3.20 15.49 16.59
C ASP A 355 -2.99 13.97 16.46
N ASP A 356 -2.42 13.49 15.35
CA ASP A 356 -2.23 12.06 15.03
C ASP A 356 -0.81 11.54 15.29
N LEU A 357 0.02 12.30 16.02
CA LEU A 357 1.40 11.92 16.30
C LEU A 357 1.52 10.89 17.43
N ILE A 358 2.44 9.95 17.24
CA ILE A 358 2.79 8.91 18.19
C ILE A 358 4.27 9.06 18.56
N ALA A 359 4.58 9.34 19.82
CA ALA A 359 5.95 9.44 20.29
C ALA A 359 6.63 8.06 20.34
N ILE A 360 7.91 8.01 19.94
CA ILE A 360 8.72 6.78 19.95
C ILE A 360 9.72 6.79 21.11
N ASN A 361 10.63 7.77 21.13
CA ASN A 361 11.75 7.84 22.08
C ASN A 361 11.79 9.20 22.78
N GLU A 362 11.68 9.24 24.11
CA GLU A 362 11.82 10.46 24.95
C GLU A 362 11.08 11.70 24.40
N ASN A 363 10.00 11.52 23.63
CA ASN A 363 9.31 12.57 22.86
C ASN A 363 10.21 13.39 21.90
N LYS A 364 11.35 12.85 21.46
CA LYS A 364 12.26 13.48 20.47
C LYS A 364 12.02 13.01 19.03
N THR A 365 11.33 11.88 18.86
CA THR A 365 10.99 11.31 17.57
C THR A 365 9.52 10.93 17.56
N PHE A 366 8.82 11.29 16.50
CA PHE A 366 7.39 11.03 16.33
C PHE A 366 7.11 10.28 15.03
N SER A 367 6.21 9.33 15.11
CA SER A 367 5.59 8.69 13.95
C SER A 367 4.11 9.09 13.88
N ASN A 368 3.36 8.48 12.99
CA ASN A 368 1.92 8.62 12.90
C ASN A 368 1.30 7.28 12.52
N GLN A 369 -0.03 7.25 12.51
CA GLN A 369 -0.76 6.03 12.20
C GLN A 369 -0.41 5.46 10.81
N GLN A 370 -0.20 6.30 9.80
CA GLN A 370 0.12 5.84 8.45
C GLN A 370 1.46 5.11 8.40
N PHE A 371 2.47 5.66 9.07
CA PHE A 371 3.78 5.02 9.20
C PHE A 371 3.72 3.70 9.97
N TYR A 372 2.87 3.57 10.99
CA TYR A 372 2.64 2.29 11.65
C TYR A 372 2.01 1.24 10.72
N MET A 373 1.16 1.62 9.76
CA MET A 373 0.67 0.68 8.74
C MET A 373 1.79 0.23 7.80
N VAL A 374 2.67 1.16 7.41
CA VAL A 374 3.86 0.84 6.61
C VAL A 374 4.78 -0.10 7.40
N LYS A 375 4.92 0.10 8.72
CA LYS A 375 5.64 -0.78 9.63
C LYS A 375 5.04 -2.19 9.63
N GLU A 376 3.73 -2.32 9.90
CA GLU A 376 3.05 -3.62 9.94
C GLU A 376 3.17 -4.39 8.61
N LEU A 377 3.01 -3.68 7.50
CA LEU A 377 3.21 -4.25 6.16
C LEU A 377 4.67 -4.71 5.96
N SER A 378 5.63 -3.89 6.39
CA SER A 378 7.06 -4.22 6.30
C SER A 378 7.42 -5.43 7.17
N GLU A 379 6.84 -5.56 8.36
CA GLU A 379 7.05 -6.71 9.25
C GLU A 379 6.57 -8.02 8.62
N ARG A 380 5.48 -7.96 7.84
CA ARG A 380 4.98 -9.12 7.09
C ARG A 380 5.86 -9.45 5.89
N LEU A 381 6.25 -8.44 5.11
CA LEU A 381 6.99 -8.65 3.85
C LEU A 381 8.46 -8.99 4.06
N PHE A 382 9.08 -8.46 5.12
CA PHE A 382 10.53 -8.51 5.36
C PHE A 382 10.89 -9.23 6.66
N ASN A 383 10.02 -10.13 7.15
CA ASN A 383 10.34 -10.99 8.29
C ASN A 383 11.70 -11.69 8.11
N GLY A 384 12.57 -11.56 9.12
CA GLY A 384 13.92 -12.13 9.15
C GLY A 384 15.00 -11.29 8.47
N CYS A 385 14.64 -10.26 7.71
CA CYS A 385 15.59 -9.26 7.18
C CYS A 385 16.22 -8.45 8.33
N GLU A 386 17.32 -7.78 8.04
CA GLU A 386 18.04 -6.94 9.01
C GLU A 386 17.75 -5.45 8.77
N TYR A 387 17.92 -4.61 9.80
CA TYR A 387 17.86 -3.16 9.66
C TYR A 387 18.77 -2.46 10.67
N ILE A 388 19.15 -1.22 10.35
CA ILE A 388 19.88 -0.33 11.26
C ILE A 388 18.85 0.51 12.03
N GLU A 389 18.96 0.54 13.36
CA GLU A 389 18.02 1.27 14.21
C GLU A 389 18.11 2.78 14.03
N GLY A 390 16.97 3.47 14.20
CA GLY A 390 16.90 4.91 14.03
C GLY A 390 15.51 5.55 14.20
N GLY A 391 14.46 4.85 13.77
CA GLY A 391 13.07 5.29 13.88
C GLY A 391 12.19 4.31 14.64
N VAL A 392 11.09 3.87 14.03
CA VAL A 392 10.24 2.83 14.61
C VAL A 392 11.01 1.51 14.73
N SER A 393 10.83 0.80 15.84
CA SER A 393 11.38 -0.55 16.01
C SER A 393 10.50 -1.56 15.28
N PHE A 394 11.12 -2.53 14.60
CA PHE A 394 10.42 -3.62 13.91
C PHE A 394 10.56 -4.91 14.72
N ASN A 395 9.45 -5.61 14.97
CA ASN A 395 9.41 -6.81 15.78
C ASN A 395 9.91 -8.06 15.03
N THR A 396 9.72 -8.10 13.71
CA THR A 396 10.06 -9.27 12.87
C THR A 396 11.35 -9.09 12.06
N LEU A 397 11.92 -7.88 12.04
CA LEU A 397 13.23 -7.62 11.46
C LEU A 397 14.29 -7.64 12.58
N ARG A 398 15.50 -8.03 12.24
CA ARG A 398 16.62 -8.12 13.19
C ARG A 398 17.46 -6.85 13.16
N VAL A 399 17.78 -6.31 14.32
CA VAL A 399 18.73 -5.20 14.42
C VAL A 399 20.11 -5.68 13.97
N LEU A 400 20.73 -4.96 13.02
CA LEU A 400 22.10 -5.21 12.59
C LEU A 400 23.05 -4.74 13.69
N LYS A 401 23.77 -5.67 14.31
CA LYS A 401 24.70 -5.36 15.41
C LYS A 401 26.08 -4.90 14.92
N ASP A 402 26.60 -5.53 13.86
CA ASP A 402 27.93 -5.25 13.33
C ASP A 402 27.92 -5.18 11.79
N PHE A 403 28.66 -4.23 11.23
CA PHE A 403 28.88 -4.07 9.78
C PHE A 403 29.98 -5.00 9.22
N ASN A 404 30.23 -6.15 9.85
CA ASN A 404 31.29 -7.04 9.42
C ASN A 404 30.81 -7.95 8.27
N PHE A 405 31.07 -7.54 7.05
CA PHE A 405 30.81 -8.34 5.85
C PHE A 405 32.11 -9.04 5.43
N ASP A 406 32.16 -10.37 5.54
CA ASP A 406 33.29 -11.17 5.08
C ASP A 406 33.37 -11.12 3.54
N ASN A 407 34.13 -10.14 3.05
CA ASN A 407 34.31 -9.88 1.62
C ASN A 407 34.88 -11.08 0.84
N LYS A 408 35.36 -12.14 1.52
CA LYS A 408 35.91 -13.36 0.90
C LYS A 408 34.89 -14.48 0.66
N LYS A 409 33.66 -14.38 1.20
CA LYS A 409 32.64 -15.45 1.13
C LYS A 409 31.58 -15.29 0.06
N PHE A 410 31.57 -14.19 -0.67
CA PHE A 410 30.52 -13.88 -1.62
C PHE A 410 31.06 -13.87 -3.06
N LEU A 411 30.17 -14.05 -4.05
CA LEU A 411 30.50 -13.76 -5.46
C LEU A 411 31.18 -12.39 -5.56
N ASP A 412 32.05 -12.16 -6.55
CA ASP A 412 32.51 -10.81 -6.84
C ASP A 412 31.28 -9.89 -7.02
N ARG A 413 31.20 -8.81 -6.22
CA ARG A 413 30.11 -7.83 -6.27
C ARG A 413 29.81 -7.40 -7.71
N LYS A 414 30.85 -7.25 -8.53
CA LYS A 414 30.73 -6.89 -9.94
C LYS A 414 29.97 -7.95 -10.74
N GLU A 415 30.26 -9.22 -10.51
CA GLU A 415 29.58 -10.33 -11.18
C GLU A 415 28.12 -10.46 -10.71
N ALA A 416 27.85 -10.24 -9.41
CA ALA A 416 26.48 -10.20 -8.90
C ALA A 416 25.64 -9.09 -9.56
N ILE A 417 26.19 -7.88 -9.68
CA ILE A 417 25.53 -6.75 -10.37
C ILE A 417 25.33 -7.08 -11.85
N LYS A 418 26.35 -7.64 -12.51
CA LYS A 418 26.27 -8.04 -13.92
C LYS A 418 25.17 -9.08 -14.16
N ASN A 419 25.05 -10.08 -13.29
CA ASN A 419 23.98 -11.09 -13.34
C ASN A 419 22.57 -10.47 -13.19
N ILE A 420 22.43 -9.46 -12.34
CA ILE A 420 21.19 -8.70 -12.23
C ILE A 420 20.91 -7.96 -13.55
N CYS A 421 21.89 -7.24 -14.10
CA CYS A 421 21.73 -6.55 -15.37
C CYS A 421 21.41 -7.50 -16.54
N TYR A 422 21.89 -8.75 -16.51
CA TYR A 422 21.52 -9.78 -17.48
C TYR A 422 20.05 -10.21 -17.42
N CYS A 423 19.28 -9.79 -16.42
CA CYS A 423 17.84 -10.02 -16.34
C CYS A 423 17.03 -8.83 -16.90
N PHE A 424 17.71 -7.76 -17.35
CA PHE A 424 17.04 -6.64 -18.01
C PHE A 424 16.64 -7.08 -19.41
N ARG A 425 15.38 -6.83 -19.75
CA ARG A 425 14.79 -7.24 -21.01
C ARG A 425 14.24 -6.02 -21.72
N ARG A 426 14.31 -6.05 -23.05
CA ARG A 426 13.59 -5.11 -23.91
C ARG A 426 12.65 -5.93 -24.78
N ASN A 427 11.38 -5.56 -24.81
CA ASN A 427 10.37 -6.34 -25.50
C ASN A 427 10.01 -5.66 -26.83
N GLU A 428 10.66 -6.08 -27.93
CA GLU A 428 10.29 -5.62 -29.28
C GLU A 428 8.84 -6.01 -29.64
N PHE A 429 8.39 -7.18 -29.18
CA PHE A 429 7.01 -7.62 -29.34
C PHE A 429 6.04 -6.66 -28.63
N PHE A 430 6.39 -6.08 -27.49
CA PHE A 430 5.53 -5.12 -26.80
C PHE A 430 5.50 -3.76 -27.49
N VAL A 431 6.63 -3.24 -28.00
CA VAL A 431 6.65 -2.03 -28.83
C VAL A 431 5.62 -2.15 -29.96
N ASN A 432 5.53 -3.34 -30.56
CA ASN A 432 4.56 -3.66 -31.61
C ASN A 432 3.10 -3.82 -31.13
N ASN A 433 2.87 -4.05 -29.83
CA ASN A 433 1.54 -4.29 -29.25
C ASN A 433 0.99 -3.13 -28.39
N ILE A 434 1.77 -2.05 -28.16
CA ILE A 434 1.30 -0.86 -27.42
C ILE A 434 0.01 -0.32 -28.00
N LYS A 435 -0.10 -0.23 -29.33
CA LYS A 435 -1.31 0.26 -30.00
C LYS A 435 -2.54 -0.56 -29.60
N LYS A 436 -2.43 -1.89 -29.58
CA LYS A 436 -3.51 -2.80 -29.18
C LYS A 436 -3.89 -2.60 -27.70
N LEU A 437 -2.90 -2.44 -26.82
CA LEU A 437 -3.16 -2.13 -25.41
C LEU A 437 -3.90 -0.79 -25.26
N LEU A 438 -3.47 0.25 -25.98
CA LEU A 438 -4.11 1.56 -25.98
C LEU A 438 -5.55 1.49 -26.49
N GLU A 439 -5.83 0.67 -27.51
CA GLU A 439 -7.19 0.41 -28.02
C GLU A 439 -8.07 -0.28 -26.97
N ILE A 440 -7.54 -1.30 -26.25
CA ILE A 440 -8.26 -1.96 -25.15
C ILE A 440 -8.58 -0.97 -24.05
N ILE A 441 -7.59 -0.18 -23.61
CA ILE A 441 -7.78 0.83 -22.56
C ILE A 441 -8.78 1.90 -23.02
N ALA A 442 -8.71 2.36 -24.27
CA ALA A 442 -9.67 3.30 -24.84
C ALA A 442 -11.10 2.72 -24.86
N GLY A 443 -11.25 1.44 -25.20
CA GLY A 443 -12.53 0.74 -25.12
C GLY A 443 -13.10 0.73 -23.70
N LYS A 444 -12.27 0.39 -22.71
CA LYS A 444 -12.67 0.36 -21.29
C LYS A 444 -13.00 1.74 -20.71
N ILE A 445 -12.26 2.78 -21.12
CA ILE A 445 -12.57 4.18 -20.79
C ILE A 445 -13.93 4.57 -21.36
N LYS A 446 -14.18 4.23 -22.64
CA LYS A 446 -15.44 4.54 -23.33
C LYS A 446 -16.63 3.82 -22.69
N SER A 447 -16.45 2.58 -22.23
CA SER A 447 -17.50 1.82 -21.53
C SER A 447 -17.63 2.19 -20.04
N ARG A 448 -16.81 3.12 -19.54
CA ARG A 448 -16.79 3.55 -18.12
C ARG A 448 -16.70 2.37 -17.16
N GLU A 449 -15.83 1.41 -17.48
CA GLU A 449 -15.62 0.23 -16.65
C GLU A 449 -15.31 0.66 -15.19
N GLU A 450 -15.80 -0.12 -14.23
CA GLU A 450 -15.80 0.24 -12.81
C GLU A 450 -14.42 0.70 -12.32
N ILE A 451 -13.36 0.05 -12.77
CA ILE A 451 -11.97 0.41 -12.46
C ILE A 451 -11.63 1.87 -12.77
N PHE A 452 -12.14 2.46 -13.85
CA PHE A 452 -11.92 3.88 -14.17
C PHE A 452 -12.63 4.79 -13.19
N LEU A 453 -13.85 4.41 -12.80
CA LEU A 453 -14.66 5.15 -11.84
C LEU A 453 -14.07 5.07 -10.43
N THR A 454 -13.55 3.91 -10.02
CA THR A 454 -13.05 3.66 -8.65
C THR A 454 -11.56 3.90 -8.46
N ASN A 455 -10.76 3.94 -9.54
CA ASN A 455 -9.31 4.09 -9.43
C ASN A 455 -8.74 5.36 -10.08
N ILE A 456 -9.38 5.88 -11.14
CA ILE A 456 -8.88 7.05 -11.88
C ILE A 456 -9.69 8.30 -11.57
N PHE A 457 -11.01 8.23 -11.75
CA PHE A 457 -11.95 9.35 -11.58
C PHE A 457 -12.56 9.42 -10.18
N ILE A 458 -11.82 8.97 -9.16
CA ILE A 458 -12.29 8.87 -7.78
C ILE A 458 -12.89 10.21 -7.31
N ARG A 459 -12.16 11.30 -7.51
CA ARG A 459 -12.57 12.64 -7.09
C ARG A 459 -13.85 13.09 -7.79
N GLU A 460 -13.93 12.87 -9.11
CA GLU A 460 -15.11 13.26 -9.90
C GLU A 460 -16.32 12.44 -9.52
N LYS A 461 -16.14 11.12 -9.37
CA LYS A 461 -17.17 10.21 -8.89
C LYS A 461 -17.69 10.64 -7.53
N MET A 462 -16.82 10.93 -6.57
CA MET A 462 -17.21 11.39 -5.22
C MET A 462 -17.87 12.77 -5.22
N GLY A 463 -17.49 13.64 -6.16
CA GLY A 463 -18.05 14.98 -6.32
C GLY A 463 -19.30 15.04 -7.20
N ASN A 464 -19.81 13.91 -7.71
CA ASN A 464 -20.87 13.84 -8.72
C ASN A 464 -20.61 14.77 -9.93
N ILE A 465 -19.36 14.85 -10.36
CA ILE A 465 -18.93 15.66 -11.49
C ILE A 465 -19.13 14.85 -12.77
N ASP A 466 -19.69 15.47 -13.81
CA ASP A 466 -19.76 14.86 -15.14
C ASP A 466 -18.35 14.60 -15.68
N ILE A 467 -18.06 13.32 -15.92
CA ILE A 467 -16.75 12.86 -16.40
C ILE A 467 -16.65 12.80 -17.92
N GLU A 468 -17.72 13.02 -18.68
CA GLU A 468 -17.70 12.88 -20.14
C GLU A 468 -16.62 13.75 -20.81
N PRO A 469 -16.45 15.04 -20.45
CA PRO A 469 -15.37 15.85 -21.03
C PRO A 469 -13.97 15.31 -20.73
N LEU A 470 -13.79 14.66 -19.57
CA LEU A 470 -12.52 14.04 -19.20
C LEU A 470 -12.28 12.75 -19.97
N VAL A 471 -13.31 11.91 -20.12
CA VAL A 471 -13.29 10.70 -20.95
C VAL A 471 -12.87 11.06 -22.37
N GLU A 472 -13.52 12.05 -23.00
CA GLU A 472 -13.14 12.52 -24.33
C GLU A 472 -11.70 13.05 -24.40
N TYR A 473 -11.28 13.84 -23.41
CA TYR A 473 -9.92 14.36 -23.32
C TYR A 473 -8.89 13.24 -23.30
N TYR A 474 -9.08 12.21 -22.47
CA TYR A 474 -8.13 11.09 -22.37
C TYR A 474 -8.16 10.20 -23.60
N LEU A 475 -9.33 9.94 -24.20
CA LEU A 475 -9.41 9.24 -25.49
C LEU A 475 -8.63 9.98 -26.59
N LYS A 476 -8.72 11.32 -26.63
CA LYS A 476 -7.93 12.15 -27.56
C LYS A 476 -6.43 12.08 -27.28
N LYS A 477 -6.02 12.00 -26.01
CA LYS A 477 -4.61 11.83 -25.62
C LYS A 477 -4.08 10.46 -26.01
N ILE A 478 -4.83 9.40 -25.76
CA ILE A 478 -4.47 8.02 -26.11
C ILE A 478 -4.25 7.88 -27.62
N ARG A 479 -5.15 8.44 -28.44
CA ARG A 479 -5.01 8.44 -29.91
C ARG A 479 -3.77 9.18 -30.44
N ARG A 480 -3.13 10.02 -29.63
CA ARG A 480 -1.92 10.78 -30.02
C ARG A 480 -0.62 10.06 -29.68
N ILE A 481 -0.69 9.02 -28.84
CA ILE A 481 0.46 8.19 -28.46
C ILE A 481 0.66 7.15 -29.53
#